data_AF-A0A501WGJ5-F1
#
_entry.id   AF-A0A501WGJ5-F1
#
_cell.length_a   1.000
_cell.length_b   1.000
_cell.length_c   1.000
_cell.angle_alpha   90.00
_cell.angle_beta   90.00
_cell.angle_gamma   90.00
#
_symmetry.space_group_name_H-M   'P 1'
#
loop_
_entity.id
_entity.type
_entity.pdbx_description
1 polymer ?
#
loop_
_entity_poly.entity_id
_entity_poly.type
_entity_poly.pdbx_seq_one_letter_code
_entity_poly.pdbx_strand_id
1 'polypeptide(L)'
;MKRLTTPFLGVALLAGAVWVAMQSYQKNFAGQALSQFDQERLGVQLLEFPRQLPPLGELDEAKSQQWFALQLKPTVCDALCQGEIAKFRDLGIVIASPGQAVYQDLADVTQADGYANHRDNVLLINPDGRFAGSISGPYDASRLGEIFSTLNK
;
A
#
# COMPACT_ATOMS: atom_id res chain seq x y z
N MET A 1 -25.80 39.98 47.08
CA MET A 1 -25.97 38.51 47.01
C MET A 1 -26.69 38.20 45.69
N LYS A 2 -26.28 37.36 44.74
CA LYS A 2 -25.26 36.29 44.59
C LYS A 2 -24.72 36.35 43.15
N ARG A 3 -23.40 36.23 42.95
CA ARG A 3 -22.80 35.98 41.63
C ARG A 3 -22.96 34.48 41.33
N LEU A 4 -23.62 34.14 40.23
CA LEU A 4 -23.69 32.77 39.72
C LEU A 4 -22.35 32.40 39.09
N THR A 5 -21.78 31.32 39.60
CA THR A 5 -20.62 30.60 39.11
C THR A 5 -20.99 29.80 37.86
N THR A 6 -20.25 29.98 36.77
CA THR A 6 -20.29 29.06 35.63
C THR A 6 -18.87 28.76 35.17
N PRO A 7 -18.32 27.58 35.51
CA PRO A 7 -17.18 27.02 34.81
C PRO A 7 -17.53 25.63 34.25
N PHE A 8 -18.38 25.54 33.21
CA PHE A 8 -18.72 24.23 32.61
C PHE A 8 -18.99 24.30 31.10
N LEU A 9 -18.18 25.04 30.35
CA LEU A 9 -18.28 25.09 28.87
C LEU A 9 -16.95 24.86 28.15
N GLY A 10 -15.91 24.40 28.84
CA GLY A 10 -14.58 24.17 28.25
C GLY A 10 -14.18 22.71 28.04
N VAL A 11 -14.86 21.74 28.66
CA VAL A 11 -14.36 20.34 28.75
C VAL A 11 -14.93 19.42 27.65
N ALA A 12 -16.09 19.75 27.07
CA ALA A 12 -16.73 18.87 26.08
C ALA A 12 -16.07 18.90 24.68
N LEU A 13 -15.40 20.00 24.31
CA LEU A 13 -14.77 20.13 22.98
C LEU A 13 -13.45 19.36 22.85
N LEU A 14 -12.71 19.19 23.95
CA LEU A 14 -11.43 18.48 23.93
C LEU A 14 -11.63 16.96 23.87
N ALA A 15 -12.69 16.42 24.47
CA ALA A 15 -12.99 14.99 24.43
C ALA A 15 -13.40 14.50 23.02
N GLY A 16 -14.12 15.33 22.25
CA GLY A 16 -14.54 14.98 20.88
C GLY A 16 -13.38 14.91 19.89
N ALA A 17 -12.42 15.84 19.96
CA ALA A 17 -11.25 15.85 19.08
C ALA A 17 -10.33 14.64 19.32
N VAL A 18 -10.17 14.24 20.59
CA VAL A 18 -9.38 13.05 20.95
C VAL A 18 -10.05 11.76 20.48
N TRP A 19 -11.39 11.66 20.57
CA TRP A 19 -12.11 10.47 20.12
C TRP A 19 -12.03 10.28 18.60
N VAL A 20 -12.20 11.35 17.81
CA VAL A 20 -12.07 11.28 16.34
C VAL A 20 -10.63 10.94 15.91
N ALA A 21 -9.63 11.52 16.59
CA ALA A 21 -8.23 11.17 16.36
C ALA A 21 -7.98 9.69 16.69
N MET A 22 -8.49 9.20 17.81
CA MET A 22 -8.28 7.82 18.28
C MET A 22 -9.04 6.79 17.44
N GLN A 23 -10.22 7.13 16.91
CA GLN A 23 -10.96 6.26 16.00
C GLN A 23 -10.32 6.22 14.61
N SER A 24 -9.82 7.35 14.11
CA SER A 24 -8.98 7.38 12.89
C SER A 24 -7.68 6.61 13.10
N TYR A 25 -7.10 6.69 14.29
CA TYR A 25 -5.92 5.93 14.69
C TYR A 25 -6.25 4.44 14.70
N GLN A 26 -7.25 3.98 15.45
CA GLN A 26 -7.61 2.55 15.50
C GLN A 26 -8.02 1.98 14.14
N LYS A 27 -8.62 2.78 13.24
CA LYS A 27 -9.00 2.32 11.90
C LYS A 27 -7.82 2.25 10.91
N ASN A 28 -6.74 2.99 11.14
CA ASN A 28 -5.53 2.99 10.30
C ASN A 28 -4.28 2.38 10.98
N PHE A 29 -4.35 2.08 12.29
CA PHE A 29 -3.28 1.54 13.14
C PHE A 29 -3.72 0.23 13.82
N ALA A 30 -4.63 -0.54 13.21
CA ALA A 30 -4.47 -1.98 13.30
C ALA A 30 -3.03 -2.23 12.79
N GLY A 31 -2.14 -2.71 13.66
CA GLY A 31 -0.69 -2.67 13.43
C GLY A 31 -0.28 -3.13 12.03
N GLN A 32 0.87 -2.65 11.55
CA GLN A 32 1.39 -3.00 10.23
C GLN A 32 1.22 -4.51 9.99
N ALA A 33 0.74 -4.87 8.79
CA ALA A 33 0.41 -6.26 8.45
C ALA A 33 1.58 -7.24 8.66
N LEU A 34 2.81 -6.72 8.68
CA LEU A 34 4.03 -7.44 9.02
C LEU A 34 4.82 -6.69 10.09
N SER A 35 5.43 -7.44 11.01
CA SER A 35 6.43 -6.89 11.93
C SER A 35 7.65 -6.37 11.16
N GLN A 36 8.45 -5.47 11.77
CA GLN A 36 9.70 -5.02 11.14
C GLN A 36 10.64 -6.20 10.84
N PHE A 37 10.71 -7.18 11.75
CA PHE A 37 11.51 -8.39 11.55
C PHE A 37 11.03 -9.20 10.33
N ASP A 38 9.71 -9.38 10.16
CA ASP A 38 9.17 -10.08 9.00
C ASP A 38 9.37 -9.29 7.71
N GLN A 39 9.25 -7.97 7.76
CA GLN A 39 9.54 -7.09 6.63
C GLN A 39 10.99 -7.24 6.15
N GLU A 40 11.96 -7.18 7.06
CA GLU A 40 13.38 -7.37 6.74
C GLU A 40 13.67 -8.79 6.23
N ARG A 41 13.16 -9.82 6.91
CA ARG A 41 13.33 -11.23 6.54
C ARG A 41 12.76 -11.54 5.15
N LEU A 42 11.61 -10.97 4.82
CA LEU A 42 10.92 -11.21 3.55
C LEU A 42 11.32 -10.23 2.44
N GLY A 43 12.10 -9.18 2.77
CA GLY A 43 12.39 -8.05 1.89
C GLY A 43 11.13 -7.34 1.40
N VAL A 44 10.19 -7.14 2.31
CA VAL A 44 8.98 -6.34 2.14
C VAL A 44 9.18 -5.03 2.87
N GLN A 45 8.79 -3.92 2.26
CA GLN A 45 8.77 -2.63 2.93
C GLN A 45 7.36 -2.07 2.85
N LEU A 46 6.67 -2.01 3.99
CA LEU A 46 5.33 -1.44 4.10
C LEU A 46 5.39 0.06 4.39
N LEU A 47 4.42 0.78 3.84
CA LEU A 47 4.16 2.16 4.21
C LEU A 47 3.49 2.19 5.58
N GLU A 48 3.85 3.20 6.38
CA GLU A 48 3.13 3.50 7.61
C GLU A 48 1.65 3.83 7.32
N PHE A 49 1.40 4.53 6.21
CA PHE A 49 0.07 4.88 5.73
C PHE A 49 -0.12 4.49 4.26
N PRO A 50 -0.94 3.46 3.97
CA PRO A 50 -1.28 3.11 2.60
C PRO A 50 -1.91 4.29 1.84
N ARG A 51 -1.58 4.42 0.56
CA ARG A 51 -2.03 5.53 -0.30
C ARG A 51 -3.24 5.10 -1.11
N GLN A 52 -4.24 5.97 -1.20
CA GLN A 52 -5.38 5.74 -2.06
C GLN A 52 -4.92 5.70 -3.52
N LEU A 53 -5.47 4.75 -4.27
CA LEU A 53 -5.30 4.66 -5.71
C LEU A 53 -6.60 5.05 -6.42
N PRO A 54 -6.52 5.53 -7.67
CA PRO A 54 -7.68 5.60 -8.54
C PRO A 54 -8.22 4.17 -8.75
N PRO A 55 -9.48 4.02 -9.19
CA PRO A 55 -10.05 2.71 -9.46
C PRO A 55 -9.13 1.87 -10.34
N LEU A 56 -8.87 0.64 -9.93
CA LEU A 56 -7.93 -0.25 -10.62
C LEU A 56 -8.54 -0.82 -11.91
N GLY A 57 -9.85 -0.62 -12.11
CA GLY A 57 -10.56 -0.98 -13.33
C GLY A 57 -10.59 -2.50 -13.50
N GLU A 58 -10.24 -2.99 -14.68
CA GLU A 58 -10.14 -4.44 -14.95
C GLU A 58 -9.08 -5.17 -14.08
N LEU A 59 -8.22 -4.43 -13.37
CA LEU A 59 -7.29 -5.02 -12.40
C LEU A 59 -7.95 -5.34 -11.04
N ASP A 60 -9.12 -4.76 -10.73
CA ASP A 60 -9.84 -4.97 -9.45
C ASP A 60 -10.40 -6.39 -9.33
N GLU A 61 -10.98 -6.94 -10.41
CA GLU A 61 -11.69 -8.23 -10.35
C GLU A 61 -10.76 -9.41 -10.08
N ALA A 62 -9.48 -9.31 -10.43
CA ALA A 62 -8.56 -10.42 -10.26
C ALA A 62 -8.19 -10.66 -8.79
N LYS A 63 -8.24 -9.64 -7.90
CA LYS A 63 -7.58 -9.68 -6.58
C LYS A 63 -8.20 -8.80 -5.48
N SER A 64 -9.40 -8.24 -5.68
CA SER A 64 -10.11 -7.53 -4.60
C SER A 64 -10.20 -8.43 -3.36
N GLN A 65 -9.94 -7.90 -2.16
CA GLN A 65 -9.95 -8.60 -0.86
C GLN A 65 -8.71 -9.41 -0.47
N GLN A 66 -7.63 -9.39 -1.26
CA GLN A 66 -6.34 -9.97 -0.86
C GLN A 66 -5.17 -9.04 -1.17
N TRP A 67 -4.06 -9.19 -0.47
CA TRP A 67 -2.81 -8.55 -0.83
C TRP A 67 -2.31 -9.06 -2.17
N PHE A 68 -1.82 -8.16 -3.02
CA PHE A 68 -1.25 -8.54 -4.29
C PHE A 68 -0.11 -7.65 -4.78
N ALA A 69 0.71 -8.24 -5.65
CA ALA A 69 1.80 -7.55 -6.32
C ALA A 69 1.34 -6.90 -7.64
N LEU A 70 1.85 -5.70 -7.88
CA LEU A 70 1.68 -4.92 -9.10
C LEU A 70 3.04 -4.36 -9.57
N GLN A 71 3.31 -4.44 -10.87
CA GLN A 71 4.48 -3.85 -11.50
C GLN A 71 4.05 -2.83 -12.56
N LEU A 72 4.73 -1.69 -12.60
CA LEU A 72 4.58 -0.72 -13.69
C LEU A 72 5.38 -1.19 -14.89
N LYS A 73 4.71 -1.30 -16.05
CA LYS A 73 5.38 -1.60 -17.32
C LYS A 73 6.09 -0.33 -17.84
N PRO A 74 7.40 -0.37 -18.10
CA PRO A 74 8.10 0.76 -18.70
C PRO A 74 7.42 1.28 -19.97
N THR A 75 7.45 2.61 -20.16
CA THR A 75 6.90 3.27 -21.36
C THR A 75 7.60 2.82 -22.64
N VAL A 76 8.91 2.57 -22.56
CA VAL A 76 9.72 1.95 -23.60
C VAL A 76 10.11 0.55 -23.12
N CYS A 77 9.67 -0.49 -23.82
CA CYS A 77 9.87 -1.88 -23.42
C CYS A 77 10.41 -2.70 -24.59
N ASP A 78 11.71 -2.91 -24.59
CA ASP A 78 12.44 -3.76 -25.55
C ASP A 78 12.18 -5.25 -25.31
N ALA A 79 12.86 -6.12 -26.07
CA ALA A 79 12.69 -7.57 -25.95
C ALA A 79 13.07 -8.12 -24.56
N LEU A 80 14.05 -7.51 -23.88
CA LEU A 80 14.46 -7.92 -22.54
C LEU A 80 13.36 -7.58 -21.52
N CYS A 81 12.86 -6.34 -21.57
CA CYS A 81 11.73 -5.90 -20.77
C CYS A 81 10.48 -6.76 -21.01
N GLN A 82 10.19 -7.12 -22.26
CA GLN A 82 9.05 -7.99 -22.58
C GLN A 82 9.19 -9.37 -21.95
N GLY A 83 10.41 -9.95 -21.95
CA GLY A 83 10.69 -11.21 -21.28
C GLY A 83 10.50 -11.14 -19.77
N GLU A 84 10.94 -10.05 -19.13
CA GLU A 84 10.74 -9.83 -17.70
C GLU A 84 9.26 -9.67 -17.33
N ILE A 85 8.51 -8.89 -18.11
CA ILE A 85 7.07 -8.71 -17.92
C ILE A 85 6.32 -10.05 -18.07
N ALA A 86 6.73 -10.89 -19.02
CA ALA A 86 6.17 -12.24 -19.15
C ALA A 86 6.45 -13.08 -17.88
N LYS A 87 7.70 -13.08 -17.40
CA LYS A 87 8.07 -13.76 -16.15
C LYS A 87 7.25 -13.25 -14.95
N PHE A 88 7.04 -11.95 -14.84
CA PHE A 88 6.23 -11.38 -13.76
C PHE A 88 4.77 -11.82 -13.83
N ARG A 89 4.18 -11.89 -15.02
CA ARG A 89 2.83 -12.44 -15.20
C ARG A 89 2.76 -13.91 -14.78
N ASP A 90 3.76 -14.72 -15.13
CA ASP A 90 3.83 -16.14 -14.74
C ASP A 90 3.95 -16.32 -13.21
N LEU A 91 4.56 -15.34 -12.53
CA LEU A 91 4.62 -15.25 -11.06
C LEU A 91 3.33 -14.68 -10.44
N GLY A 92 2.32 -14.36 -11.25
CA GLY A 92 1.07 -13.77 -10.79
C GLY A 92 1.18 -12.30 -10.41
N ILE A 93 2.24 -11.58 -10.80
CA ILE A 93 2.34 -10.13 -10.59
C ILE A 93 1.47 -9.41 -11.64
N VAL A 94 0.62 -8.51 -11.16
CA VAL A 94 -0.27 -7.71 -12.02
C VAL A 94 0.55 -6.64 -12.74
N ILE A 95 0.32 -6.44 -14.04
CA ILE A 95 1.08 -5.47 -14.83
C ILE A 95 0.21 -4.26 -15.15
N ALA A 96 0.55 -3.12 -14.59
CA ALA A 96 -0.05 -1.84 -14.95
C ALA A 96 0.67 -1.25 -16.16
N SER A 97 -0.07 -1.00 -17.24
CA SER A 97 0.45 -0.42 -18.49
C SER A 97 0.26 1.10 -18.53
N PRO A 98 1.11 1.86 -19.25
CA PRO A 98 1.08 3.33 -19.27
C PRO A 98 -0.26 4.00 -19.60
N GLY A 99 -1.18 3.31 -20.28
CA GLY A 99 -2.51 3.83 -20.60
C GLY A 99 -3.57 3.66 -19.51
N GLN A 100 -3.25 2.97 -18.41
CA GLN A 100 -4.20 2.73 -17.32
C GLN A 100 -4.16 3.86 -16.28
N ALA A 101 -5.31 4.23 -15.71
CA ALA A 101 -5.41 5.32 -14.74
C ALA A 101 -4.48 5.14 -13.54
N VAL A 102 -4.36 3.92 -13.02
CA VAL A 102 -3.46 3.60 -11.89
C VAL A 102 -1.98 3.82 -12.20
N TYR A 103 -1.58 3.76 -13.47
CA TYR A 103 -0.17 3.81 -13.85
C TYR A 103 0.46 5.15 -13.48
N GLN A 104 -0.18 6.25 -13.87
CA GLN A 104 0.38 7.59 -13.68
C GLN A 104 0.48 7.92 -12.19
N ASP A 105 -0.58 7.65 -11.42
CA ASP A 105 -0.59 7.88 -9.98
C ASP A 105 0.51 7.10 -9.26
N LEU A 106 0.71 5.82 -9.60
CA LEU A 106 1.78 5.03 -9.00
C LEU A 106 3.17 5.49 -9.45
N ALA A 107 3.34 5.86 -10.72
CA ALA A 107 4.60 6.41 -11.22
C ALA A 107 4.97 7.70 -10.49
N ASP A 108 4.00 8.61 -10.29
CA ASP A 108 4.21 9.87 -9.59
C ASP A 108 4.49 9.65 -8.10
N VAL A 109 3.72 8.78 -7.44
CA VAL A 109 3.91 8.47 -6.00
C VAL A 109 5.27 7.85 -5.74
N THR A 110 5.71 6.89 -6.56
CA THR A 110 7.01 6.23 -6.38
C THR A 110 8.19 7.14 -6.67
N GLN A 111 8.02 8.14 -7.54
CA GLN A 111 9.05 9.15 -7.81
C GLN A 111 9.14 10.22 -6.71
N ALA A 112 8.07 10.45 -5.95
CA ALA A 112 8.04 11.46 -4.90
C ALA A 112 9.10 11.26 -3.80
N ASP A 113 9.43 12.36 -3.12
CA ASP A 113 10.34 12.33 -1.97
C ASP A 113 9.77 11.45 -0.85
N GLY A 114 10.63 10.63 -0.25
CA GLY A 114 10.25 9.64 0.75
C GLY A 114 9.87 8.26 0.19
N TYR A 115 9.77 8.11 -1.14
CA TYR A 115 9.43 6.83 -1.78
C TYR A 115 10.60 6.16 -2.52
N ALA A 116 11.82 6.66 -2.34
CA ALA A 116 13.01 6.17 -3.05
C ALA A 116 13.22 4.65 -2.94
N ASN A 117 12.92 4.06 -1.79
CA ASN A 117 13.07 2.63 -1.56
C ASN A 117 11.97 1.76 -2.22
N HIS A 118 10.94 2.40 -2.77
CA HIS A 118 9.86 1.73 -3.51
C HIS A 118 10.00 1.85 -5.04
N ARG A 119 10.94 2.68 -5.51
CA ARG A 119 11.22 2.84 -6.94
C ARG A 119 11.73 1.53 -7.51
N ASP A 120 11.29 1.23 -8.73
CA ASP A 120 11.71 0.06 -9.52
C ASP A 120 11.45 -1.32 -8.85
N ASN A 121 10.74 -1.32 -7.73
CA ASN A 121 10.35 -2.53 -7.00
C ASN A 121 8.93 -2.97 -7.39
N VAL A 122 8.63 -4.24 -7.13
CA VAL A 122 7.26 -4.76 -7.25
C VAL A 122 6.42 -4.13 -6.13
N LEU A 123 5.35 -3.44 -6.51
CA LEU A 123 4.48 -2.70 -5.60
C LEU A 123 3.47 -3.63 -4.93
N LEU A 124 3.17 -3.39 -3.67
CA LEU A 124 2.16 -4.11 -2.89
C LEU A 124 0.89 -3.29 -2.79
N ILE A 125 -0.22 -3.91 -3.18
CA ILE A 125 -1.56 -3.39 -2.99
C ILE A 125 -2.22 -4.21 -1.88
N ASN A 126 -2.80 -3.52 -0.89
CA ASN A 126 -3.49 -4.17 0.21
C ASN A 126 -4.93 -4.60 -0.19
N PRO A 127 -5.64 -5.36 0.65
CA PRO A 127 -7.01 -5.80 0.38
C PRO A 127 -8.02 -4.67 0.14
N ASP A 128 -7.72 -3.45 0.61
CA ASP A 128 -8.55 -2.25 0.40
C ASP A 128 -8.27 -1.54 -0.94
N GLY A 129 -7.39 -2.11 -1.79
CA GLY A 129 -7.01 -1.51 -3.08
C GLY A 129 -6.03 -0.33 -2.94
N ARG A 130 -5.34 -0.19 -1.81
CA ARG A 130 -4.42 0.92 -1.53
C ARG A 130 -2.98 0.48 -1.77
N PHE A 131 -2.15 1.38 -2.30
CA PHE A 131 -0.71 1.17 -2.39
C PHE A 131 -0.12 1.16 -0.97
N ALA A 132 0.45 0.04 -0.55
CA ALA A 132 0.81 -0.21 0.84
C ALA A 132 2.29 -0.54 1.05
N GLY A 133 3.10 -0.57 -0.01
CA GLY A 133 4.53 -0.85 0.10
C GLY A 133 5.11 -1.48 -1.15
N SER A 134 6.27 -2.13 -1.01
CA SER A 134 6.91 -2.85 -2.11
C SER A 134 7.66 -4.09 -1.64
N ILE A 135 7.98 -4.96 -2.59
CA ILE A 135 8.84 -6.13 -2.43
C ILE A 135 10.13 -5.82 -3.18
N SER A 136 11.28 -5.96 -2.53
CA SER A 136 12.58 -5.85 -3.19
C SER A 136 12.95 -7.16 -3.90
N GLY A 137 13.70 -7.11 -5.00
CA GLY A 137 14.22 -8.31 -5.66
C GLY A 137 15.15 -9.14 -4.74
N PRO A 138 15.40 -10.42 -5.06
CA PRO A 138 14.97 -11.16 -6.26
C PRO A 138 13.52 -11.66 -6.23
N TYR A 139 12.89 -11.82 -7.40
CA TYR A 139 11.52 -12.29 -7.54
C TYR A 139 11.46 -13.73 -8.08
N ASP A 140 11.02 -14.65 -7.22
CA ASP A 140 10.76 -16.05 -7.55
C ASP A 140 9.46 -16.54 -6.87
N ALA A 141 8.93 -17.66 -7.37
CA ALA A 141 7.63 -18.18 -6.95
C ALA A 141 7.60 -18.59 -5.47
N SER A 142 8.71 -19.14 -4.95
CA SER A 142 8.78 -19.59 -3.56
C SER A 142 8.70 -18.41 -2.61
N ARG A 143 9.49 -17.36 -2.88
CA ARG A 143 9.53 -16.15 -2.06
C ARG A 143 8.22 -15.39 -2.11
N LEU A 144 7.63 -15.21 -3.31
CA LEU A 144 6.33 -14.55 -3.44
C LEU A 144 5.23 -15.36 -2.72
N GLY A 145 5.27 -16.68 -2.80
CA GLY A 145 4.36 -17.56 -2.05
C GLY A 145 4.47 -17.37 -0.52
N GLU A 146 5.69 -17.30 0.01
CA GLU A 146 5.89 -17.03 1.45
C GLU A 146 5.37 -15.64 1.87
N ILE A 147 5.66 -14.62 1.06
CA ILE A 147 5.19 -13.24 1.30
C ILE A 147 3.66 -13.20 1.35
N PHE A 148 2.98 -13.70 0.31
CA PHE A 148 1.52 -13.62 0.24
C PHE A 148 0.82 -14.55 1.22
N SER A 149 1.41 -15.71 1.54
CA SER A 149 0.86 -16.57 2.60
C SER A 149 1.04 -15.96 3.99
N THR A 150 1.99 -15.04 4.19
CA THR A 150 2.16 -14.31 5.45
C THR A 150 1.24 -13.08 5.52
N LEU A 151 1.10 -12.35 4.42
CA LEU A 151 0.25 -11.16 4.33
C LEU A 151 -1.26 -11.45 4.37
N ASN A 152 -1.68 -12.62 3.86
CA ASN A 152 -3.10 -13.01 3.77
C ASN A 152 -3.52 -14.06 4.82
N LYS A 153 -2.83 -14.11 5.97
CA LYS A 153 -3.26 -14.91 7.13
C LYS A 153 -4.47 -14.29 7.81
#